data_AF-S3ZDF1-F1
#
_entry.id   AF-S3ZDF1-F1
#
_cell.length_a   1.000
_cell.length_b   1.000
_cell.length_c   1.000
_cell.angle_alpha   90.00
_cell.angle_beta   90.00
_cell.angle_gamma   90.00
#
_symmetry.space_group_name_H-M   'P 1'
#
loop_
_entity.id
_entity.type
_entity.pdbx_description
1 polymer ?
#
loop_
_entity_poly.entity_id
_entity_poly.type
_entity_poly.pdbx_seq_one_letter_code
_entity_poly.pdbx_strand_id
1 'polypeptide(L)'
;MIAHKKWVLPATGAQHFTDAGNWVTAFWLAVSCREQGRMTELANVPVELLRESDAVYDEYIYSWVDALQTYWMERPGLGEKLIAAFNGTDPETLRVADRELMLKILYPPLNLFLQFVKRDQENFNAALVEALTLHKEYWTQTEDRRLSTDGAVAIGPLAVACLAHDAGMAVEVESDYLPKHLLQRSWLGEFET
;
A
#
# COMPACT_ATOMS: atom_id res chain seq x y z
N MET A 1 8.84 26.81 -22.63
CA MET A 1 8.64 25.87 -23.75
C MET A 1 10.01 25.42 -24.24
N ILE A 2 10.46 24.21 -23.88
CA ILE A 2 11.69 23.61 -24.40
C ILE A 2 11.35 22.18 -24.87
N ALA A 3 11.51 21.98 -26.17
CA ALA A 3 11.61 20.72 -26.93
C ALA A 3 10.55 19.63 -26.72
N HIS A 4 9.58 19.58 -27.64
CA HIS A 4 8.62 18.48 -27.89
C HIS A 4 9.28 17.17 -28.40
N LYS A 5 10.44 16.78 -27.84
CA LYS A 5 11.14 15.56 -28.24
C LYS A 5 10.73 14.42 -27.31
N LYS A 6 9.96 13.45 -27.82
CA LYS A 6 9.66 12.21 -27.10
C LYS A 6 10.96 11.41 -26.96
N TRP A 7 11.44 11.27 -25.73
CA TRP A 7 12.54 10.38 -25.40
C TRP A 7 11.95 9.01 -25.09
N VAL A 8 12.34 8.00 -25.86
CA VAL A 8 12.09 6.59 -25.51
C VAL A 8 13.28 6.14 -24.69
N LEU A 9 13.12 6.12 -23.37
CA LEU A 9 14.14 5.56 -22.48
C LEU A 9 14.05 4.03 -22.58
N PRO A 10 15.17 3.32 -22.81
CA PRO A 10 15.15 1.87 -22.77
C PRO A 10 14.79 1.39 -21.37
N ALA A 11 13.91 0.40 -21.27
CA ALA A 11 13.62 -0.25 -20.00
C ALA A 11 14.91 -0.88 -19.45
N THR A 12 15.23 -0.62 -18.18
CA THR A 12 16.47 -1.07 -17.53
C THR A 12 16.42 -2.52 -17.03
N GLY A 13 15.31 -3.23 -17.28
CA GLY A 13 15.05 -4.57 -16.74
C GLY A 13 14.87 -4.57 -15.22
N ALA A 14 14.86 -5.76 -14.61
CA ALA A 14 14.86 -5.92 -13.17
C ALA A 14 16.14 -5.30 -12.58
N GLN A 15 15.96 -4.44 -11.59
CA GLN A 15 17.01 -3.80 -10.79
C GLN A 15 16.69 -4.03 -9.32
N HIS A 16 17.67 -3.81 -8.42
CA HIS A 16 17.46 -3.97 -6.97
C HIS A 16 16.35 -3.07 -6.39
N PHE A 17 15.95 -2.01 -7.09
CA PHE A 17 14.89 -1.08 -6.69
C PHE A 17 13.55 -1.33 -7.41
N THR A 18 13.48 -2.30 -8.33
CA THR A 18 12.23 -2.70 -9.01
C THR A 18 11.67 -3.97 -8.38
N ASP A 19 11.60 -3.97 -7.05
CA ASP A 19 11.13 -5.10 -6.27
C ASP A 19 9.67 -4.92 -5.81
N ALA A 20 9.11 -5.96 -5.20
CA ALA A 20 7.72 -5.98 -4.78
C ALA A 20 7.41 -4.99 -3.62
N GLY A 21 8.36 -4.73 -2.72
CA GLY A 21 8.18 -3.76 -1.63
C GLY A 21 8.11 -2.33 -2.14
N ASN A 22 9.00 -1.99 -3.06
CA ASN A 22 8.99 -0.71 -3.76
C ASN A 22 7.75 -0.54 -4.65
N TRP A 23 7.30 -1.61 -5.30
CA TRP A 23 6.03 -1.58 -6.05
C TRP A 23 4.84 -1.26 -5.14
N VAL A 24 4.71 -1.93 -3.98
CA VAL A 24 3.60 -1.70 -3.03
C VAL A 24 3.64 -0.28 -2.50
N THR A 25 4.82 0.22 -2.12
CA THR A 25 5.00 1.61 -1.68
C THR A 25 4.61 2.60 -2.77
N ALA A 26 5.07 2.40 -4.00
CA ALA A 26 4.74 3.26 -5.14
C ALA A 26 3.23 3.24 -5.44
N PHE A 27 2.59 2.07 -5.34
CA PHE A 27 1.15 1.93 -5.54
C PHE A 27 0.36 2.68 -4.46
N TRP A 28 0.75 2.59 -3.20
CA TRP A 28 0.15 3.38 -2.11
C TRP A 28 0.30 4.87 -2.29
N LEU A 29 1.47 5.34 -2.68
CA LEU A 29 1.67 6.76 -2.99
C LEU A 29 0.79 7.20 -4.16
N ALA A 30 0.68 6.39 -5.22
CA ALA A 30 -0.21 6.69 -6.35
C ALA A 30 -1.68 6.76 -5.91
N VAL A 31 -2.14 5.83 -5.07
CA VAL A 31 -3.49 5.83 -4.49
C VAL A 31 -3.72 7.09 -3.64
N SER A 32 -2.82 7.41 -2.71
CA SER A 32 -2.94 8.60 -1.85
C SER A 32 -2.91 9.91 -2.66
N CYS A 33 -2.22 9.96 -3.79
CA CYS A 33 -2.23 11.12 -4.69
C CYS A 33 -3.36 11.08 -5.74
N ARG A 34 -4.17 10.02 -5.79
CA ARG A 34 -5.21 9.79 -6.82
C ARG A 34 -4.66 9.81 -8.26
N GLU A 35 -3.41 9.40 -8.43
CA GLU A 35 -2.71 9.33 -9.72
C GLU A 35 -3.14 8.07 -10.50
N GLN A 36 -4.38 8.05 -11.01
CA GLN A 36 -4.98 6.87 -11.67
C GLN A 36 -4.16 6.36 -12.87
N GLY A 37 -3.51 7.27 -13.61
CA GLY A 37 -2.59 6.91 -14.68
C GLY A 37 -1.41 6.08 -14.17
N ARG A 38 -0.79 6.48 -13.05
CA ARG A 38 0.31 5.74 -12.43
C ARG A 38 -0.14 4.42 -11.82
N MET A 39 -1.31 4.38 -11.20
CA MET A 39 -1.90 3.13 -10.71
C MET A 39 -2.07 2.12 -11.86
N THR A 40 -2.53 2.59 -13.02
CA THR A 40 -2.69 1.77 -14.23
C THR A 40 -1.35 1.31 -14.79
N GLU A 41 -0.35 2.19 -14.86
CA GLU A 41 1.01 1.83 -15.28
C GLU A 41 1.62 0.77 -14.35
N LEU A 42 1.53 0.96 -13.04
CA LEU A 42 2.00 0.01 -12.03
C LEU A 42 1.27 -1.33 -12.12
N ALA A 43 -0.04 -1.33 -12.40
CA ALA A 43 -0.84 -2.54 -12.54
C ALA A 43 -0.55 -3.35 -13.82
N ASN A 44 0.22 -2.79 -14.75
CA ASN A 44 0.72 -3.50 -15.93
C ASN A 44 2.14 -4.06 -15.72
N VAL A 45 2.79 -3.81 -14.58
CA VAL A 45 4.10 -4.42 -14.25
C VAL A 45 3.90 -5.91 -13.98
N PRO A 46 4.54 -6.83 -14.72
CA PRO A 46 4.42 -8.27 -14.45
C PRO A 46 4.96 -8.61 -13.07
N VAL A 47 4.25 -9.47 -12.33
CA VAL A 47 4.70 -9.92 -11.00
C VAL A 47 6.01 -10.71 -11.12
N GLU A 48 6.19 -11.43 -12.22
CA GLU A 48 7.41 -12.16 -12.56
C GLU A 48 8.63 -11.24 -12.63
N LEU A 49 8.48 -10.03 -13.16
CA LEU A 49 9.55 -9.04 -13.21
C LEU A 49 9.99 -8.61 -11.80
N LEU A 50 9.04 -8.51 -10.87
CA LEU A 50 9.35 -8.18 -9.47
C LEU A 50 10.09 -9.34 -8.77
N ARG A 51 9.77 -10.59 -9.13
CA ARG A 51 10.46 -11.80 -8.64
C ARG A 51 11.87 -11.96 -9.18
N GLU A 52 12.12 -11.42 -10.38
CA GLU A 52 13.45 -11.39 -11.01
C GLU A 52 14.39 -10.36 -10.36
N SER A 53 13.89 -9.52 -9.43
CA SER A 53 14.76 -8.68 -8.62
C SER A 53 15.62 -9.52 -7.69
N ASP A 54 16.85 -9.07 -7.41
CA ASP A 54 17.73 -9.72 -6.42
C ASP A 54 17.23 -9.58 -4.97
N ALA A 55 16.08 -8.94 -4.76
CA ALA A 55 15.49 -8.74 -3.44
C ALA A 55 14.74 -10.00 -2.99
N VAL A 56 14.99 -10.40 -1.74
CA VAL A 56 14.38 -11.59 -1.15
C VAL A 56 13.10 -11.17 -0.41
N TYR A 57 11.98 -11.82 -0.72
CA TYR A 57 10.69 -11.59 -0.07
C TYR A 57 9.95 -12.89 0.22
N ASP A 58 9.08 -12.85 1.23
CA ASP A 58 8.07 -13.89 1.45
C ASP A 58 6.99 -13.84 0.35
N GLU A 59 6.41 -15.00 0.04
CA GLU A 59 5.49 -15.17 -1.11
C GLU A 59 4.22 -14.32 -1.03
N TYR A 60 3.83 -13.92 0.19
CA TYR A 60 2.65 -13.08 0.42
C TYR A 60 2.70 -11.77 -0.38
N ILE A 61 3.89 -11.16 -0.54
CA ILE A 61 3.98 -9.84 -1.15
C ILE A 61 3.62 -9.89 -2.63
N TYR A 62 4.00 -10.96 -3.33
CA TYR A 62 3.66 -11.14 -4.74
C TYR A 62 2.17 -11.42 -4.93
N SER A 63 1.58 -12.23 -4.03
CA SER A 63 0.13 -12.44 -3.99
C SER A 63 -0.61 -11.13 -3.67
N TRP A 64 -0.01 -10.29 -2.84
CA TRP A 64 -0.56 -8.99 -2.47
C TRP A 64 -0.51 -7.99 -3.63
N VAL A 65 0.62 -7.89 -4.33
CA VAL A 65 0.74 -7.12 -5.58
C VAL A 65 -0.35 -7.56 -6.55
N ASP A 66 -0.46 -8.86 -6.82
CA ASP A 66 -1.43 -9.41 -7.76
C ASP A 66 -2.89 -9.09 -7.36
N ALA A 67 -3.22 -9.13 -6.07
CA ALA A 67 -4.52 -8.71 -5.56
C ALA A 67 -4.80 -7.21 -5.83
N LEU A 68 -3.82 -6.33 -5.60
CA LEU A 68 -3.96 -4.90 -5.86
C LEU A 68 -4.08 -4.58 -7.35
N GLN A 69 -3.28 -5.24 -8.19
CA GLN A 69 -3.39 -5.14 -9.64
C GLN A 69 -4.77 -5.60 -10.13
N THR A 70 -5.26 -6.71 -9.58
CA THR A 70 -6.56 -7.29 -9.94
C THR A 70 -7.70 -6.38 -9.53
N TYR A 71 -7.64 -5.80 -8.33
CA TYR A 71 -8.61 -4.81 -7.87
C TYR A 71 -8.63 -3.58 -8.78
N TRP A 72 -7.47 -2.96 -9.02
CA TRP A 72 -7.41 -1.72 -9.80
C TRP A 72 -7.83 -1.90 -11.25
N MET A 73 -7.45 -3.02 -11.86
CA MET A 73 -7.78 -3.34 -13.25
C MET A 73 -9.16 -4.02 -13.40
N GLU A 74 -9.93 -4.14 -12.31
CA GLU A 74 -11.23 -4.82 -12.26
C GLU A 74 -11.20 -6.24 -12.88
N ARG A 75 -10.09 -6.96 -12.70
CA ARG A 75 -9.92 -8.33 -13.20
C ARG A 75 -10.68 -9.32 -12.31
N PRO A 76 -11.14 -10.47 -12.87
CA PRO A 76 -11.75 -11.52 -12.06
C PRO A 76 -10.73 -12.17 -11.10
N GLY A 77 -11.21 -12.79 -10.03
CA GLY A 77 -10.37 -13.58 -9.12
C GLY A 77 -9.76 -12.82 -7.94
N LEU A 78 -10.23 -11.60 -7.63
CA LEU A 78 -9.74 -10.81 -6.48
C LEU A 78 -9.78 -11.58 -5.16
N GLY A 79 -10.87 -12.29 -4.89
CA GLY A 79 -11.04 -13.05 -3.64
C GLY A 79 -9.99 -14.14 -3.45
N GLU A 80 -9.66 -14.89 -4.49
CA GLU A 80 -8.64 -15.95 -4.45
C GLU A 80 -7.25 -15.37 -4.16
N LYS A 81 -6.91 -14.24 -4.79
CA LYS A 81 -5.63 -13.55 -4.60
C LYS A 81 -5.50 -12.95 -3.21
N LEU A 82 -6.59 -12.39 -2.67
CA LEU A 82 -6.64 -11.93 -1.28
C LEU A 82 -6.41 -13.08 -0.31
N ILE A 83 -7.09 -14.22 -0.48
CA ILE A 83 -6.89 -15.40 0.37
C ILE A 83 -5.43 -15.87 0.31
N ALA A 84 -4.81 -15.91 -0.88
CA ALA A 84 -3.41 -16.26 -1.03
C ALA A 84 -2.47 -15.30 -0.29
N ALA A 85 -2.72 -13.98 -0.39
CA ALA A 85 -1.96 -12.98 0.34
C ALA A 85 -2.11 -13.15 1.87
N PHE A 86 -3.33 -13.35 2.38
CA PHE A 86 -3.57 -13.57 3.81
C PHE A 86 -2.88 -14.83 4.33
N ASN A 87 -3.01 -15.96 3.62
CA ASN A 87 -2.35 -17.21 4.03
C ASN A 87 -0.82 -17.07 4.06
N GLY A 88 -0.25 -16.23 3.20
CA GLY A 88 1.18 -15.94 3.20
C GLY A 88 1.66 -15.05 4.36
N THR A 89 0.75 -14.45 5.13
CA THR A 89 1.12 -13.60 6.29
C THR A 89 1.23 -14.36 7.61
N ASP A 90 1.04 -15.68 7.63
CA ASP A 90 1.18 -16.50 8.84
C ASP A 90 2.61 -16.36 9.41
N PRO A 91 2.79 -15.74 10.59
CA PRO A 91 4.10 -15.45 11.17
C PRO A 91 4.96 -16.69 11.42
N GLU A 92 4.36 -17.86 11.57
CA GLU A 92 5.09 -19.11 11.81
C GLU A 92 5.64 -19.71 10.50
N THR A 93 5.22 -19.20 9.35
CA THR A 93 5.66 -19.66 8.02
C THR A 93 6.60 -18.68 7.31
N LEU A 94 6.72 -17.44 7.82
CA LEU A 94 7.59 -16.41 7.26
C LEU A 94 9.06 -16.81 7.35
N ARG A 95 9.79 -16.47 6.30
CA ARG A 95 11.23 -16.71 6.18
C ARG A 95 12.04 -15.42 6.15
N VAL A 96 11.44 -14.32 5.70
CA VAL A 96 12.15 -13.08 5.42
C VAL A 96 11.71 -11.96 6.36
N ALA A 97 10.42 -11.63 6.37
CA ALA A 97 9.89 -10.58 7.22
C ALA A 97 9.92 -11.04 8.69
N ASP A 98 10.48 -10.21 9.57
CA ASP A 98 10.41 -10.50 10.99
C ASP A 98 8.95 -10.42 11.49
N ARG A 99 8.66 -11.22 12.51
CA ARG A 99 7.30 -11.36 13.06
C ARG A 99 6.70 -10.03 13.50
N GLU A 100 7.49 -9.13 14.06
CA GLU A 100 6.99 -7.84 14.53
C GLU A 100 6.62 -6.94 13.35
N LEU A 101 7.49 -6.86 12.34
CA LEU A 101 7.23 -6.12 11.10
C LEU A 101 5.98 -6.66 10.38
N MET A 102 5.83 -7.98 10.26
CA MET A 102 4.64 -8.55 9.64
C MET A 102 3.37 -8.13 10.39
N LEU A 103 3.32 -8.38 11.70
CA LEU A 103 2.11 -8.14 12.49
C LEU A 103 1.74 -6.67 12.59
N LYS A 104 2.74 -5.78 12.72
CA LYS A 104 2.49 -4.37 13.02
C LYS A 104 2.44 -3.45 11.81
N ILE A 105 3.09 -3.82 10.70
CA ILE A 105 3.26 -2.93 9.54
C ILE A 105 2.69 -3.55 8.27
N LEU A 106 3.03 -4.81 7.97
CA LEU A 106 2.73 -5.40 6.66
C LEU A 106 1.31 -5.98 6.59
N TYR A 107 0.83 -6.65 7.64
CA TYR A 107 -0.51 -7.24 7.72
C TYR A 107 -1.66 -6.21 7.82
N PRO A 108 -1.58 -5.14 8.65
CA PRO A 108 -2.72 -4.26 8.86
C PRO A 108 -3.32 -3.63 7.58
N PRO A 109 -2.53 -3.20 6.57
CA PRO A 109 -3.07 -2.75 5.29
C PRO A 109 -3.88 -3.80 4.53
N LEU A 110 -3.49 -5.08 4.60
CA LEU A 110 -4.24 -6.18 3.98
C LEU A 110 -5.60 -6.35 4.66
N ASN A 111 -5.63 -6.35 6.00
CA ASN A 111 -6.88 -6.43 6.76
C ASN A 111 -7.80 -5.23 6.47
N LEU A 112 -7.25 -4.01 6.46
CA LEU A 112 -7.99 -2.80 6.09
C LEU A 112 -8.60 -2.90 4.70
N PHE A 113 -7.82 -3.34 3.72
CA PHE A 113 -8.30 -3.50 2.35
C PHE A 113 -9.40 -4.55 2.24
N LEU A 114 -9.33 -5.64 3.01
CA LEU A 114 -10.40 -6.64 3.08
C LEU A 114 -11.71 -6.03 3.57
N GLN A 115 -11.68 -5.22 4.65
CA GLN A 115 -12.91 -4.57 5.16
C GLN A 115 -13.46 -3.54 4.18
N PHE A 116 -12.58 -2.82 3.49
CA PHE A 116 -12.96 -1.92 2.41
C PHE A 116 -13.67 -2.66 1.26
N VAL A 117 -13.11 -3.77 0.76
CA VAL A 117 -13.73 -4.59 -0.31
C VAL A 117 -15.09 -5.14 0.14
N LYS A 118 -15.23 -5.51 1.41
CA LYS A 118 -16.50 -5.95 2.01
C LYS A 118 -17.52 -4.83 2.21
N ARG A 119 -17.12 -3.56 2.08
CA ARG A 119 -17.92 -2.37 2.43
C ARG A 119 -18.38 -2.39 3.90
N ASP A 120 -17.56 -2.96 4.77
CA ASP A 120 -17.85 -3.07 6.20
C ASP A 120 -17.28 -1.87 6.95
N GLN A 121 -18.05 -0.79 7.03
CA GLN A 121 -17.60 0.48 7.61
C GLN A 121 -17.21 0.38 9.08
N GLU A 122 -17.94 -0.42 9.87
CA GLU A 122 -17.66 -0.59 11.31
C GLU A 122 -16.33 -1.29 11.51
N ASN A 123 -16.14 -2.46 10.87
CA ASN A 123 -14.88 -3.19 10.97
C ASN A 123 -13.72 -2.46 10.29
N PHE A 124 -13.99 -1.67 9.25
CA PHE A 124 -12.99 -0.82 8.63
C PHE A 124 -12.41 0.22 9.60
N ASN A 125 -13.28 0.98 10.29
CA ASN A 125 -12.82 2.00 11.23
C ASN A 125 -12.13 1.36 12.44
N ALA A 126 -12.62 0.23 12.95
CA ALA A 126 -11.95 -0.52 14.00
C ALA A 126 -10.54 -1.01 13.57
N ALA A 127 -10.43 -1.59 12.37
CA ALA A 127 -9.15 -2.03 11.81
C ALA A 127 -8.20 -0.84 11.55
N LEU A 128 -8.73 0.34 11.25
CA LEU A 128 -7.91 1.55 11.03
C LEU A 128 -7.31 2.04 12.33
N VAL A 129 -8.09 2.08 13.41
CA VAL A 129 -7.58 2.39 14.76
C VAL A 129 -6.48 1.40 15.16
N GLU A 130 -6.71 0.10 14.94
CA GLU A 130 -5.73 -0.94 15.24
C GLU A 130 -4.44 -0.75 14.42
N ALA A 131 -4.54 -0.57 13.11
CA ALA A 131 -3.39 -0.38 12.23
C ALA A 131 -2.52 0.81 12.66
N LEU A 132 -3.14 1.94 13.02
CA LEU A 132 -2.42 3.14 13.47
C LEU A 132 -1.77 2.96 14.83
N THR A 133 -2.42 2.20 15.73
CA THR A 133 -1.88 1.84 17.04
C THR A 133 -0.63 0.98 16.88
N LEU A 134 -0.71 -0.08 16.05
CA LEU A 134 0.41 -0.96 15.77
C LEU A 134 1.56 -0.25 15.04
N HIS A 135 1.25 0.65 14.10
CA HIS A 135 2.24 1.51 13.44
C HIS A 135 2.99 2.36 14.45
N LYS A 136 2.28 3.04 15.35
CA LYS A 136 2.89 3.82 16.44
C LYS A 136 3.78 2.94 17.32
N GLU A 137 3.29 1.78 17.75
CA GLU A 137 4.06 0.86 18.58
C GLU A 137 5.36 0.40 17.92
N TYR A 138 5.31 0.06 16.63
CA TYR A 138 6.49 -0.37 15.89
C TYR A 138 7.54 0.74 15.80
N TRP A 139 7.12 1.93 15.38
CA TRP A 139 8.02 3.04 15.09
C TRP A 139 8.53 3.78 16.35
N THR A 140 7.88 3.61 17.50
CA THR A 140 8.31 4.24 18.76
C THR A 140 9.08 3.29 19.69
N GLN A 141 9.29 2.04 19.30
CA GLN A 141 9.93 1.04 20.15
C GLN A 141 11.41 1.32 20.43
N THR A 142 12.13 1.94 19.48
CA THR A 142 13.55 2.27 19.62
C THR A 142 13.81 3.71 19.18
N GLU A 143 14.91 4.30 19.64
CA GLU A 143 15.29 5.66 19.23
C GLU A 143 15.53 5.75 17.71
N ASP A 144 16.21 4.76 17.13
CA ASP A 144 16.47 4.71 15.69
C ASP A 144 15.18 4.67 14.86
N ARG A 145 14.20 3.86 15.27
CA ARG A 145 12.88 3.82 14.61
C ARG A 145 12.13 5.13 14.78
N ARG A 146 12.21 5.75 15.96
CA ARG A 146 11.53 7.02 16.25
C ARG A 146 12.06 8.17 15.39
N LEU A 147 13.35 8.15 15.06
CA LEU A 147 14.01 9.13 14.21
C LEU A 147 13.87 8.83 12.71
N SER A 148 13.34 7.66 12.33
CA SER A 148 13.10 7.31 10.94
C SER A 148 11.94 8.10 10.33
N THR A 149 12.14 8.62 9.13
CA THR A 149 11.09 9.27 8.34
C THR A 149 10.02 8.30 7.86
N ASP A 150 10.34 7.01 7.78
CA ASP A 150 9.42 5.97 7.31
C ASP A 150 8.24 5.77 8.28
N GLY A 151 8.43 6.13 9.56
CA GLY A 151 7.39 6.08 10.56
C GLY A 151 6.46 7.29 10.58
N ALA A 152 6.77 8.37 9.84
CA ALA A 152 6.03 9.62 9.91
C ALA A 152 4.58 9.51 9.39
N VAL A 153 4.36 8.65 8.40
CA VAL A 153 3.05 8.41 7.79
C VAL A 153 2.79 6.92 7.72
N ALA A 154 1.60 6.48 8.14
CA ALA A 154 1.15 5.12 7.92
C ALA A 154 0.68 4.99 6.46
N ILE A 155 1.62 4.88 5.51
CA ILE A 155 1.33 4.98 4.05
C ILE A 155 0.30 3.94 3.59
N GLY A 156 0.43 2.69 4.00
CA GLY A 156 -0.54 1.64 3.68
C GLY A 156 -1.95 1.97 4.21
N PRO A 157 -2.12 2.20 5.53
CA PRO A 157 -3.41 2.61 6.08
C PRO A 157 -3.98 3.89 5.46
N LEU A 158 -3.14 4.90 5.17
CA LEU A 158 -3.54 6.12 4.49
C LEU A 158 -4.09 5.83 3.09
N ALA A 159 -3.41 5.03 2.29
CA ALA A 159 -3.85 4.69 0.95
C ALA A 159 -5.22 3.99 0.96
N VAL A 160 -5.44 3.02 1.86
CA VAL A 160 -6.75 2.35 1.96
C VAL A 160 -7.83 3.30 2.50
N ALA A 161 -7.51 4.18 3.46
CA ALA A 161 -8.43 5.23 3.91
C ALA A 161 -8.82 6.19 2.79
N CYS A 162 -7.90 6.52 1.89
CA CYS A 162 -8.19 7.30 0.68
C CYS A 162 -9.17 6.56 -0.25
N LEU A 163 -8.96 5.26 -0.50
CA LEU A 163 -9.90 4.44 -1.28
C LEU A 163 -11.29 4.39 -0.64
N ALA A 164 -11.36 4.20 0.68
CA ALA A 164 -12.60 4.17 1.44
C ALA A 164 -13.38 5.50 1.31
N HIS A 165 -12.69 6.61 1.57
CA HIS A 165 -13.25 7.96 1.45
C HIS A 165 -13.77 8.23 0.03
N ASP A 166 -12.95 7.96 -0.99
CA ASP A 166 -13.31 8.23 -2.38
C ASP A 166 -14.45 7.32 -2.88
N ALA A 167 -14.64 6.16 -2.23
CA ALA A 167 -15.75 5.25 -2.49
C ALA A 167 -17.00 5.53 -1.62
N GLY A 168 -17.03 6.63 -0.87
CA GLY A 168 -18.16 7.08 -0.07
C GLY A 168 -18.33 6.37 1.28
N MET A 169 -17.33 5.62 1.74
CA MET A 169 -17.34 4.99 3.07
C MET A 169 -16.80 5.97 4.10
N ALA A 170 -17.49 6.15 5.23
CA ALA A 170 -17.07 7.12 6.23
C ALA A 170 -15.77 6.65 6.92
N VAL A 171 -14.78 7.54 6.95
CA VAL A 171 -13.53 7.37 7.71
C VAL A 171 -13.59 8.34 8.88
N GLU A 172 -13.77 7.79 10.08
CA GLU A 172 -14.06 8.55 11.30
C GLU A 172 -12.79 8.77 12.16
N VAL A 173 -11.70 8.12 11.79
CA VAL A 173 -10.44 8.12 12.55
C VAL A 173 -9.57 9.32 12.16
N GLU A 174 -9.21 10.14 13.14
CA GLU A 174 -8.18 11.18 13.00
C GLU A 174 -6.88 10.74 13.68
N SER A 175 -5.74 10.99 13.03
CA SER A 175 -4.41 10.60 13.54
C SER A 175 -3.31 11.43 12.90
N ASP A 176 -2.25 11.73 13.64
CA ASP A 176 -1.05 12.41 13.11
C ASP A 176 -0.35 11.58 12.01
N TYR A 177 -0.54 10.25 12.01
CA TYR A 177 -0.03 9.34 10.98
C TYR A 177 -0.91 9.29 9.71
N LEU A 178 -2.06 9.96 9.73
CA LEU A 178 -3.00 10.10 8.60
C LEU A 178 -3.14 11.59 8.22
N PRO A 179 -2.26 12.12 7.35
CA PRO A 179 -2.34 13.50 6.91
C PRO A 179 -3.73 13.85 6.36
N LYS A 180 -4.50 14.63 7.13
CA LYS A 180 -5.92 14.92 6.87
C LYS A 180 -6.20 15.45 5.48
N HIS A 181 -5.35 16.36 4.99
CA HIS A 181 -5.53 16.96 3.68
C HIS A 181 -5.33 15.96 2.54
N LEU A 182 -4.38 15.02 2.69
CA LEU A 182 -4.23 13.92 1.74
C LEU A 182 -5.44 12.98 1.80
N LEU A 183 -5.93 12.63 2.99
CA LEU A 183 -7.11 11.77 3.09
C LEU A 183 -8.34 12.41 2.43
N GLN A 184 -8.63 13.67 2.78
CA GLN A 184 -9.86 14.38 2.42
C GLN A 184 -9.83 15.08 1.07
N ARG A 185 -8.76 14.92 0.29
CA ARG A 185 -8.64 15.54 -1.03
C ARG A 185 -8.71 17.08 -0.96
N SER A 186 -8.10 17.67 0.06
CA SER A 186 -8.15 19.12 0.32
C SER A 186 -6.77 19.79 0.31
N TRP A 187 -5.79 19.19 -0.39
CA TRP A 187 -4.48 19.81 -0.53
C TRP A 187 -4.47 20.94 -1.56
N LEU A 188 -3.70 21.97 -1.26
CA LEU A 188 -3.58 23.19 -2.05
C LEU A 188 -3.08 22.89 -3.47
N GLY A 189 -3.79 23.42 -4.46
CA GLY A 189 -3.34 23.47 -5.86
C GLY A 189 -3.97 22.45 -6.81
N GLU A 190 -4.66 21.41 -6.32
CA GLU A 190 -5.30 20.40 -7.18
C GLU A 190 -6.83 20.28 -7.03
N PHE A 191 -7.41 20.74 -5.93
CA PHE A 191 -8.86 20.73 -5.72
C PHE A 191 -9.36 22.11 -5.29
N GLU A 192 -10.56 22.48 -5.76
CA GLU A 192 -11.20 23.74 -5.36
C GLU A 192 -11.45 23.72 -3.84
N THR A 193 -10.94 24.74 -3.15
CA THR A 193 -11.11 24.97 -1.71
C THR A 193 -12.46 25.59 -1.39
#